data_AF-A0A4R3JLJ7-F1
#
_entry.id   AF-A0A4R3JLJ7-F1
#
_cell.length_a   1.000
_cell.length_b   1.000
_cell.length_c   1.000
_cell.angle_alpha   90.00
_cell.angle_beta   90.00
_cell.angle_gamma   90.00
#
_symmetry.space_group_name_H-M   'P 1'
#
loop_
_entity.id
_entity.type
_entity.pdbx_description
1 polymer ?
#
loop_
_entity_poly.entity_id
_entity_poly.type
_entity_poly.pdbx_seq_one_letter_code
_entity_poly.pdbx_strand_id
1 'polypeptide(L)' 'MTENLRRQIESLIEQLRVSDDTQRDWLMHRMQEAVGALENLGEEVPAEARELLNGGRDADTGFENFPV' A
#
# COMPACT_ATOMS: atom_id res chain seq x y z
N MET A 1 -7.17 16.34 10.72
CA MET A 1 -7.29 14.87 10.81
C MET A 1 -6.75 14.23 9.52
N THR A 2 -7.18 14.70 8.37
CA THR A 2 -6.70 14.31 7.02
C THR A 2 -5.22 14.58 6.77
N GLU A 3 -4.66 15.67 7.28
CA GLU A 3 -3.22 15.95 7.16
C GLU A 3 -2.34 14.94 7.93
N ASN A 4 -2.84 14.40 9.03
CA ASN A 4 -2.14 13.35 9.77
C ASN A 4 -2.14 12.03 8.99
N LEU A 5 -3.26 11.70 8.32
CA LEU A 5 -3.37 10.54 7.45
C LEU A 5 -2.48 10.66 6.20
N ARG A 6 -2.38 11.83 5.58
CA ARG A 6 -1.44 12.06 4.47
C ARG A 6 0.00 11.81 4.89
N ARG A 7 0.43 12.39 6.02
CA ARG A 7 1.78 12.14 6.56
C ARG A 7 2.03 10.68 6.90
N GLN A 8 1.01 9.96 7.38
CA GLN A 8 1.13 8.51 7.61
C GLN A 8 1.33 7.76 6.29
N ILE A 9 0.60 8.11 5.23
CA ILE A 9 0.80 7.52 3.90
C ILE A 9 2.21 7.82 3.38
N GLU A 10 2.66 9.08 3.43
CA GLU A 10 4.01 9.46 2.98
C GLU A 10 5.10 8.67 3.74
N SER A 11 4.95 8.54 5.06
CA SER A 11 5.88 7.76 5.87
C SER A 11 5.85 6.26 5.55
N LEU A 12 4.67 5.69 5.23
CA LEU A 12 4.55 4.29 4.81
C LEU A 12 5.19 4.05 3.44
N ILE A 13 5.06 5.02 2.53
CA ILE A 13 5.72 4.99 1.22
C ILE A 13 7.25 4.99 1.39
N GLU A 14 7.79 5.86 2.24
CA GLU A 14 9.24 5.89 2.50
C GLU A 14 9.72 4.57 3.11
N GLN A 15 8.98 4.01 4.06
CA GLN A 15 9.28 2.70 4.65
C GLN A 15 9.28 1.59 3.58
N LEU A 16 8.25 1.53 2.73
CA LEU A 16 8.16 0.57 1.63
C LEU A 16 9.33 0.64 0.63
N ARG A 17 9.90 1.83 0.43
CA ARG A 17 11.05 2.02 -0.47
C ARG A 17 12.36 1.46 0.11
N VAL A 18 12.49 1.40 1.43
CA VAL A 18 13.72 0.97 2.11
C VAL A 18 13.60 -0.39 2.81
N SER A 19 12.39 -0.96 2.89
CA SER A 19 12.13 -2.24 3.54
C SER A 19 12.41 -3.44 2.63
N ASP A 20 13.02 -4.46 3.23
CA ASP A 20 13.15 -5.80 2.65
C ASP A 20 11.79 -6.53 2.57
N ASP A 21 11.69 -7.55 1.71
CA ASP A 21 10.47 -8.32 1.41
C ASP A 21 9.66 -8.73 2.64
N THR A 22 10.33 -9.16 3.72
CA THR A 22 9.70 -9.66 4.95
C THR A 22 8.73 -8.67 5.61
N GLN A 23 8.96 -7.35 5.49
CA GLN A 23 8.08 -6.32 6.07
C GLN A 23 7.20 -5.64 5.03
N ARG A 24 7.47 -5.88 3.75
CA ARG A 24 6.80 -5.24 2.63
C ARG A 24 5.31 -5.54 2.63
N ASP A 25 4.90 -6.80 2.79
CA ASP A 25 3.49 -7.18 2.83
C ASP A 25 2.71 -6.49 3.96
N TRP A 26 3.31 -6.43 5.16
CA TRP A 26 2.69 -5.77 6.30
C TRP A 26 2.55 -4.25 6.07
N LEU A 27 3.59 -3.61 5.52
CA LEU A 27 3.57 -2.19 5.18
C LEU A 27 2.57 -1.88 4.05
N MET A 28 2.49 -2.75 3.04
CA MET A 28 1.51 -2.65 1.95
C MET A 28 0.09 -2.75 2.48
N HIS A 29 -0.19 -3.71 3.37
CA HIS A 29 -1.48 -3.83 4.04
C HIS A 29 -1.83 -2.57 4.82
N ARG A 30 -0.87 -2.03 5.58
CA ARG A 30 -1.08 -0.80 6.35
C ARG A 30 -1.35 0.42 5.46
N MET A 31 -0.70 0.48 4.30
CA MET A 31 -0.95 1.52 3.30
C MET A 31 -2.34 1.39 2.68
N GLN A 32 -2.83 0.17 2.42
CA GLN A 32 -4.21 -0.05 1.95
C GLN A 32 -5.25 0.46 2.97
N GLU A 33 -5.06 0.17 4.26
CA GLU A 33 -5.95 0.67 5.31
C GLU A 33 -5.95 2.21 5.37
N ALA A 34 -4.78 2.83 5.32
CA ALA A 34 -4.64 4.29 5.38
C ALA A 34 -5.26 4.99 4.16
N VAL A 35 -5.06 4.42 2.96
CA VAL A 35 -5.69 4.90 1.72
C VAL A 35 -7.20 4.76 1.80
N GLY A 36 -7.71 3.59 2.22
CA GLY A 36 -9.15 3.36 2.38
C GLY A 36 -9.78 4.30 3.41
N ALA A 37 -9.07 4.64 4.48
CA ALA A 37 -9.54 5.64 5.45
C ALA A 37 -9.66 7.04 4.82
N LEU A 38 -8.73 7.45 3.95
CA LEU A 38 -8.81 8.73 3.23
C LEU A 38 -9.96 8.75 2.21
N GLU A 39 -10.17 7.66 1.47
CA GLU A 39 -11.29 7.55 0.52
C GLU A 39 -12.64 7.59 1.23
N ASN A 40 -12.77 6.93 2.39
CA ASN A 40 -13.99 7.01 3.20
C ASN A 40 -14.28 8.42 3.75
N LEU A 41 -13.24 9.25 3.90
CA LEU A 41 -13.38 10.66 4.25
C LEU A 41 -13.72 11.55 3.05
N GLY A 42 -13.81 10.98 1.84
CA GLY A 42 -14.06 11.71 0.59
C GLY A 42 -12.87 12.55 0.13
N GLU A 43 -11.67 12.26 0.65
CA GLU A 43 -10.45 13.00 0.34
C GLU A 43 -9.68 12.38 -0.82
N GLU A 44 -8.87 13.22 -1.48
CA GLU A 44 -8.01 12.78 -2.56
C GLU A 44 -6.82 11.97 -2.02
N VAL A 45 -6.69 10.74 -2.52
CA VAL A 45 -5.58 9.85 -2.21
C VAL A 45 -4.34 10.26 -3.00
N PRO A 46 -3.15 10.29 -2.38
CA PRO A 46 -1.89 10.53 -3.10
C PRO A 46 -1.69 9.54 -4.25
N ALA A 47 -1.34 10.05 -5.45
CA ALA A 47 -1.14 9.23 -6.64
C ALA A 47 -0.07 8.14 -6.42
N GLU A 48 1.01 8.48 -5.74
CA GLU A 48 2.11 7.56 -5.45
C GLU A 48 1.68 6.38 -4.56
N ALA A 49 0.75 6.61 -3.62
CA ALA A 49 0.15 5.54 -2.82
C ALA A 49 -0.70 4.61 -3.70
N ARG A 50 -1.48 5.18 -4.62
CA ARG A 50 -2.26 4.39 -5.59
C ARG A 50 -1.36 3.59 -6.52
N GLU A 51 -0.26 4.16 -7.00
CA GLU A 51 0.68 3.45 -7.87
C GLU A 51 1.35 2.28 -7.16
N LEU A 52 1.79 2.46 -5.91
CA LEU A 52 2.35 1.37 -5.12
C LEU A 52 1.32 0.28 -4.81
N LEU A 53 0.09 0.64 -4.46
CA LEU A 53 -0.99 -0.32 -4.20
C LEU A 53 -1.44 -1.09 -5.45
N ASN A 54 -1.40 -0.47 -6.64
CA ASN A 54 -1.70 -1.14 -7.89
C ASN A 54 -0.51 -1.95 -8.41
N GLY A 55 0.71 -1.44 -8.30
CA GLY A 55 1.94 -2.12 -8.74
C GLY A 55 2.38 -3.27 -7.83
N GLY A 56 1.95 -3.29 -6.56
CA GLY A 56 2.13 -4.45 -5.67
C GLY A 56 1.18 -5.62 -5.96
N ARG A 57 0.11 -5.38 -6.74
CA ARG A 57 -0.90 -6.40 -7.08
C ARG A 57 -0.49 -7.28 -8.27
N ASP A 58 0.58 -6.93 -8.98
CA ASP A 58 1.14 -7.72 -10.10
C ASP A 58 2.01 -8.91 -9.64
N ALA A 59 2.28 -9.06 -8.34
CA ALA A 59 2.98 -10.22 -7.80
C ALA A 59 2.09 -11.48 -7.59
N ASP A 60 0.79 -11.40 -7.90
CA ASP A 60 -0.16 -12.53 -7.73
C ASP A 60 -0.70 -13.07 -9.08
N THR A 61 0.11 -13.00 -10.14
CA THR A 61 -0.07 -13.83 -11.35
C THR A 61 0.99 -14.93 -11.43
N GLY A 62 1.24 -15.60 -10.30
CA GLY A 62 2.26 -16.63 -10.16
C GLY A 62 1.88 -17.80 -9.24
N PHE A 63 0.60 -18.02 -8.92
CA PHE A 63 0.14 -19.35 -8.51
C PHE A 63 -0.03 -20.24 -9.75
N GLU A 64 1.05 -20.47 -10.47
CA GLU A 64 1.12 -21.55 -11.45
C GLU A 64 1.19 -22.88 -10.71
N ASN A 65 0.10 -23.66 -10.82
CA ASN A 65 0.05 -25.13 -10.69
C ASN A 65 0.83 -25.77 -9.53
N PHE A 66 0.19 -25.94 -8.38
CA PHE A 66 0.47 -27.12 -7.54
C PHE A 66 -0.31 -28.31 -8.12
N PRO A 67 0.33 -29.36 -8.66
CA PRO A 67 -0.37 -30.60 -8.93
C PRO A 67 -0.71 -31.26 -7.59
N VAL A 68 -2.00 -31.62 -7.43
CA VAL A 68 -2.53 -32.49 -6.37
C VAL A 68 -1.76 -33.80 -6.25
#